data_AF-A0A6B3F9C2-F1
#
_entry.id   AF-A0A6B3F9C2-F1
#
_cell.length_a   1.000
_cell.length_b   1.000
_cell.length_c   1.000
_cell.angle_alpha   90.00
_cell.angle_beta   90.00
_cell.angle_gamma   90.00
#
_symmetry.space_group_name_H-M   'P 1'
#
loop_
_entity.id
_entity.type
_entity.pdbx_description
1 polymer ?
#
loop_
_entity_poly.entity_id
_entity_poly.type
_entity_poly.pdbx_seq_one_letter_code
_entity_poly.pdbx_strand_id
1 'polypeptide(L)'
;MESTDTKGRAARQRTAQQRTAALRRRELLEAAERVVLREGPGASMNAIAAEAGITKPILYRHFGDKGGLYRALATRHTDALLASLRQALDAPAATRRERVRRTLDTYLAAIEARPQVYRFLMHPAEDSPTPEGAGFDVG
;
A
#
# COMPACT_ATOMS: atom_id res chain seq x y z
N MET A 1 -33.91 -10.84 -32.31
CA MET A 1 -33.88 -11.02 -30.85
C MET A 1 -32.47 -11.38 -30.35
N GLU A 2 -31.41 -10.92 -31.03
CA GLU A 2 -30.03 -11.45 -30.88
C GLU A 2 -29.04 -10.43 -30.27
N SER A 3 -29.50 -9.20 -30.03
CA SER A 3 -28.64 -8.07 -29.63
C SER A 3 -28.41 -7.94 -28.11
N THR A 4 -29.19 -8.65 -27.29
CA THR A 4 -29.10 -8.61 -25.82
C THR A 4 -28.06 -9.58 -25.25
N ASP A 5 -27.79 -10.70 -25.92
CA ASP A 5 -26.87 -11.74 -25.40
C ASP A 5 -25.38 -11.36 -25.58
N THR A 6 -25.04 -10.69 -26.67
CA THR A 6 -23.66 -10.23 -26.97
C THR A 6 -23.19 -9.14 -26.00
N LYS A 7 -24.06 -8.20 -25.61
CA LYS A 7 -23.75 -7.17 -24.59
C LYS A 7 -23.51 -7.80 -23.20
N GLY A 8 -24.30 -8.81 -22.83
CA GLY A 8 -24.13 -9.55 -21.57
C GLY A 8 -22.80 -10.32 -21.50
N ARG A 9 -22.38 -10.94 -22.61
CA ARG A 9 -21.11 -11.68 -22.70
C ARG A 9 -19.87 -10.77 -22.59
N ALA A 10 -19.88 -9.62 -23.28
CA ALA A 10 -18.79 -8.64 -23.21
C ALA A 10 -18.65 -7.96 -21.84
N ALA A 11 -19.76 -7.72 -21.13
CA ALA A 11 -19.73 -7.21 -19.75
C ALA A 11 -19.09 -8.22 -18.79
N ARG A 12 -19.54 -9.48 -18.84
CA ARG A 12 -18.98 -10.57 -18.01
C ARG A 12 -17.47 -10.77 -18.24
N GLN A 13 -17.02 -10.70 -19.49
CA GLN A 13 -15.61 -10.87 -19.85
C GLN A 13 -14.72 -9.72 -19.32
N ARG A 14 -15.20 -8.47 -19.38
CA ARG A 14 -14.50 -7.31 -18.79
C ARG A 14 -14.38 -7.43 -17.28
N THR A 15 -15.43 -7.82 -16.58
CA THR A 15 -15.39 -8.02 -15.12
C THR A 15 -14.41 -9.13 -14.73
N ALA A 16 -14.37 -10.23 -15.48
CA ALA A 16 -13.41 -11.30 -15.25
C ALA A 16 -11.95 -10.82 -15.46
N GLN A 17 -11.69 -10.08 -16.54
CA GLN A 17 -10.36 -9.50 -16.80
C GLN A 17 -9.92 -8.52 -15.71
N GLN A 18 -10.83 -7.65 -15.25
CA GLN A 18 -10.57 -6.71 -14.15
C GLN A 18 -10.23 -7.45 -12.84
N ARG A 19 -10.95 -8.52 -12.51
CA ARG A 19 -10.65 -9.36 -11.33
C ARG A 19 -9.26 -9.99 -11.43
N THR A 20 -8.90 -10.56 -12.57
CA THR A 20 -7.57 -11.15 -12.79
C THR A 20 -6.48 -10.09 -12.69
N ALA A 21 -6.70 -8.89 -13.24
CA ALA A 21 -5.75 -7.79 -13.14
C ALA A 21 -5.57 -7.31 -11.68
N ALA A 22 -6.65 -7.24 -10.89
CA ALA A 22 -6.61 -6.88 -9.48
C ALA A 22 -5.87 -7.94 -8.64
N LEU A 23 -6.12 -9.23 -8.88
CA LEU A 23 -5.41 -10.33 -8.22
C LEU A 23 -3.90 -10.26 -8.51
N ARG A 24 -3.52 -10.11 -9.78
CA ARG A 24 -2.13 -9.92 -10.20
C ARG A 24 -1.49 -8.71 -9.52
N ARG A 25 -2.20 -7.57 -9.49
CA ARG A 25 -1.70 -6.36 -8.81
C ARG A 25 -1.46 -6.62 -7.32
N ARG A 26 -2.33 -7.39 -6.65
CA ARG A 26 -2.17 -7.76 -5.25
C ARG A 26 -0.95 -8.66 -5.02
N GLU A 27 -0.77 -9.69 -5.84
CA GLU A 27 0.40 -10.59 -5.78
C GLU A 27 1.72 -9.81 -5.95
N LEU A 28 1.75 -8.84 -6.87
CA LEU A 28 2.91 -7.99 -7.08
C LEU A 28 3.18 -7.06 -5.88
N LEU A 29 2.13 -6.55 -5.23
CA LEU A 29 2.29 -5.77 -4.00
C LEU A 29 2.81 -6.62 -2.85
N GLU A 30 2.37 -7.87 -2.73
CA GLU A 30 2.88 -8.81 -1.72
C GLU A 30 4.36 -9.14 -1.95
N ALA A 31 4.77 -9.32 -3.21
CA ALA A 31 6.18 -9.46 -3.55
C ALA A 31 6.98 -8.21 -3.17
N ALA A 32 6.49 -7.02 -3.51
CA ALA A 32 7.13 -5.78 -3.14
C ALA A 32 7.24 -5.61 -1.60
N GLU A 33 6.20 -5.97 -0.85
CA GLU A 33 6.19 -5.95 0.62
C GLU A 33 7.29 -6.86 1.19
N ARG A 34 7.49 -8.06 0.64
CA ARG A 34 8.57 -8.97 1.07
C ARG A 34 9.97 -8.36 0.86
N VAL A 35 10.20 -7.71 -0.29
CA VAL A 35 11.48 -7.03 -0.54
C VAL A 35 11.68 -5.88 0.45
N VAL A 36 10.65 -5.05 0.66
CA VAL A 36 10.72 -3.91 1.59
C VAL A 36 10.96 -4.38 3.04
N LEU A 37 10.34 -5.48 3.46
CA LEU A 37 10.58 -6.05 4.79
C LEU A 37 12.03 -6.49 4.99
N ARG A 38 12.69 -6.96 3.92
CA ARG A 38 14.09 -7.43 3.95
C ARG A 38 15.10 -6.29 3.78
N GLU A 39 14.84 -5.36 2.88
CA GLU A 39 15.82 -4.38 2.37
C GLU A 39 15.51 -2.93 2.79
N GLY A 40 14.31 -2.65 3.31
CA GLY A 40 13.90 -1.31 3.72
C GLY A 40 14.08 -0.28 2.59
N PRO A 41 14.70 0.89 2.86
CA PRO A 41 14.99 1.90 1.85
C PRO A 41 15.85 1.43 0.67
N GLY A 42 16.59 0.32 0.82
CA GLY A 42 17.38 -0.27 -0.27
C GLY A 42 16.55 -1.04 -1.31
N ALA A 43 15.26 -1.26 -1.06
CA ALA A 43 14.38 -2.02 -1.95
C ALA A 43 14.31 -1.40 -3.35
N SER A 44 14.90 -2.09 -4.33
CA SER A 44 14.97 -1.61 -5.71
C SER A 44 13.85 -2.19 -6.58
N MET A 45 13.46 -1.47 -7.63
CA MET A 45 12.51 -1.98 -8.63
C MET A 45 13.01 -3.28 -9.30
N ASN A 46 14.32 -3.48 -9.40
CA ASN A 46 14.92 -4.70 -9.95
C ASN A 46 14.73 -5.89 -8.98
N ALA A 47 15.00 -5.68 -7.69
CA ALA A 47 14.79 -6.69 -6.66
C ALA A 47 13.31 -7.10 -6.56
N ILE A 48 12.40 -6.14 -6.64
CA ILE A 48 10.95 -6.39 -6.61
C ILE A 48 10.50 -7.19 -7.84
N ALA A 49 10.99 -6.84 -9.04
CA ALA A 49 10.66 -7.59 -10.24
C ALA A 49 11.16 -9.04 -10.16
N ALA A 50 12.38 -9.25 -9.65
CA ALA A 50 12.96 -10.57 -9.43
C ALA A 50 12.15 -11.39 -8.40
N GLU A 51 11.81 -10.80 -7.25
CA GLU A 51 10.97 -11.42 -6.20
C GLU A 51 9.58 -11.82 -6.74
N ALA A 52 9.03 -11.05 -7.68
CA ALA A 52 7.75 -11.31 -8.31
C ALA A 52 7.82 -12.25 -9.53
N GLY A 53 9.01 -12.67 -9.96
CA GLY A 53 9.19 -13.51 -11.16
C GLY A 53 8.77 -12.82 -12.47
N ILE A 54 8.88 -11.49 -12.55
CA ILE A 54 8.51 -10.70 -13.73
C ILE A 54 9.63 -9.76 -14.16
N THR A 55 9.48 -9.14 -15.33
CA THR A 55 10.41 -8.12 -15.80
C THR A 55 10.03 -6.74 -15.25
N LYS A 56 11.02 -5.84 -15.14
CA LYS A 56 10.81 -4.45 -14.71
C LYS A 56 9.77 -3.70 -15.56
N PRO A 57 9.72 -3.82 -16.91
CA PRO A 57 8.65 -3.21 -17.72
C PRO A 57 7.24 -3.72 -17.38
N ILE A 58 7.10 -5.02 -17.04
CA ILE A 58 5.81 -5.57 -16.60
C ILE A 58 5.40 -4.94 -15.26
N LEU A 59 6.35 -4.78 -14.32
CA LEU A 59 6.09 -4.15 -13.03
C LEU A 59 5.60 -2.70 -13.23
N TYR A 60 6.27 -1.92 -14.07
CA TYR A 60 5.82 -0.57 -14.42
C TYR A 60 4.46 -0.54 -15.10
N ARG A 61 4.11 -1.49 -15.96
CA ARG A 61 2.76 -1.55 -16.55
C ARG A 61 1.66 -1.67 -15.48
N HIS A 62 1.94 -2.33 -14.36
CA HIS A 62 0.99 -2.43 -13.27
C HIS A 62 0.97 -1.13 -12.43
N PHE A 63 2.11 -0.56 -12.07
CA PHE A 63 2.18 0.54 -11.09
C PHE A 63 2.40 1.94 -11.68
N GLY A 64 2.59 2.04 -12.99
CA GLY A 64 2.99 3.25 -13.69
C GLY A 64 4.48 3.51 -13.53
N ASP A 65 4.85 4.12 -12.41
CA ASP A 65 6.20 4.52 -12.05
C ASP A 65 6.62 3.96 -10.69
N LYS A 66 7.83 4.31 -10.24
CA LYS A 66 8.33 3.96 -8.90
C LYS A 66 7.37 4.54 -7.84
N GLY A 67 6.99 5.81 -7.98
CA GLY A 67 6.07 6.48 -7.07
C GLY A 67 4.70 5.78 -6.92
N GLY A 68 4.17 5.19 -7.99
CA GLY A 68 2.89 4.49 -7.98
C GLY A 68 2.94 3.14 -7.26
N LEU A 69 4.08 2.45 -7.28
CA LEU A 69 4.32 1.30 -6.42
C LEU A 69 4.46 1.72 -4.96
N TYR A 70 5.24 2.77 -4.69
CA TYR A 70 5.41 3.31 -3.35
C TYR A 70 4.09 3.77 -2.74
N ARG A 71 3.26 4.53 -3.48
CA ARG A 71 1.91 4.92 -3.04
C ARG A 71 1.04 3.70 -2.74
N ALA A 72 1.07 2.68 -3.59
CA ALA A 72 0.26 1.49 -3.37
C ALA A 72 0.70 0.68 -2.13
N LEU A 73 2.01 0.61 -1.86
CA LEU A 73 2.54 0.06 -0.60
C LEU A 73 2.15 0.94 0.60
N ALA A 74 2.32 2.26 0.47
CA ALA A 74 1.96 3.23 1.50
C ALA A 74 0.50 3.08 1.89
N THR A 75 -0.43 3.13 0.93
CA THR A 75 -1.87 2.95 1.18
C THR A 75 -2.16 1.67 1.94
N ARG A 76 -1.58 0.53 1.51
CA ARG A 76 -1.80 -0.77 2.18
C ARG A 76 -1.35 -0.76 3.64
N HIS A 77 -0.22 -0.12 3.95
CA HIS A 77 0.32 -0.06 5.31
C HIS A 77 -0.35 1.01 6.17
N THR A 78 -0.63 2.18 5.60
CA THR A 78 -1.30 3.27 6.31
C THR A 78 -2.75 2.91 6.64
N ASP A 79 -3.46 2.20 5.76
CA ASP A 79 -4.86 1.80 6.03
C ASP A 79 -4.96 0.87 7.25
N ALA A 80 -4.05 -0.09 7.36
CA ALA A 80 -4.00 -1.00 8.51
C ALA A 80 -3.64 -0.27 9.81
N LEU A 81 -2.68 0.66 9.74
CA LEU A 81 -2.31 1.50 10.88
C LEU A 81 -3.48 2.39 11.31
N LEU A 82 -4.08 3.11 10.38
CA LEU A 82 -5.22 4.00 10.64
C LEU A 82 -6.41 3.23 11.23
N ALA A 83 -6.69 2.02 10.74
CA ALA A 83 -7.71 1.15 11.33
C ALA A 83 -7.40 0.81 12.79
N SER A 84 -6.16 0.45 13.11
CA SER A 84 -5.73 0.12 14.46
C SER A 84 -5.76 1.33 15.40
N LEU A 85 -5.35 2.51 14.92
CA LEU A 85 -5.42 3.75 15.69
C LEU A 85 -6.86 4.19 15.97
N ARG A 86 -7.76 4.07 14.99
CA ARG A 86 -9.20 4.33 15.20
C ARG A 86 -9.77 3.41 16.28
N GLN A 87 -9.45 2.12 16.22
CA GLN A 87 -9.88 1.17 17.26
C GLN A 87 -9.34 1.55 18.65
N ALA A 88 -8.08 1.95 18.76
CA ALA A 88 -7.49 2.39 20.03
C ALA A 88 -8.13 3.69 20.56
N LEU A 89 -8.49 4.61 19.66
CA LEU A 89 -9.17 5.85 19.98
C LEU A 89 -10.60 5.62 20.45
N ASP A 90 -11.34 4.71 19.82
CA ASP A 90 -12.75 4.43 20.12
C ASP A 90 -12.93 3.53 21.34
N ALA A 91 -11.87 2.81 21.76
CA ALA A 91 -11.92 1.92 22.91
C ALA A 91 -12.29 2.66 24.22
N PRO A 92 -13.05 2.04 25.13
CA PRO A 92 -13.32 2.60 26.45
C PRO A 92 -12.01 2.90 27.22
N ALA A 93 -11.95 4.09 27.81
CA ALA A 93 -10.81 4.54 28.60
C ALA A 93 -11.29 5.35 29.80
N ALA A 94 -10.67 5.13 30.97
CA ALA A 94 -11.02 5.81 32.21
C ALA A 94 -10.74 7.32 32.17
N THR A 95 -9.73 7.74 31.40
CA THR A 95 -9.35 9.15 31.24
C THR A 95 -8.96 9.48 29.80
N ARG A 96 -9.00 10.76 29.43
CA ARG A 96 -8.48 11.23 28.13
C ARG A 96 -6.99 10.94 27.98
N ARG A 97 -6.22 11.09 29.07
CA ARG A 97 -4.77 10.83 29.09
C ARG A 97 -4.47 9.37 28.76
N GLU A 98 -5.25 8.44 29.31
CA GLU A 98 -5.10 7.00 29.05
C GLU A 98 -5.43 6.66 27.59
N ARG A 99 -6.47 7.28 27.02
CA ARG A 99 -6.81 7.11 25.59
C ARG A 99 -5.66 7.54 24.67
N VAL A 100 -5.08 8.72 24.92
CA VAL A 100 -3.93 9.22 24.17
C VAL A 100 -2.74 8.27 24.31
N ARG A 101 -2.42 7.85 25.54
CA ARG A 101 -1.32 6.92 25.82
C ARG A 101 -1.47 5.61 25.04
N ARG A 102 -2.64 4.96 25.09
CA ARG A 102 -2.91 3.71 24.35
C ARG A 102 -2.83 3.88 22.84
N THR A 103 -3.27 5.01 22.32
CA THR A 103 -3.20 5.31 20.88
C THR A 103 -1.73 5.46 20.46
N LEU A 104 -0.91 6.17 21.25
CA LEU A 104 0.53 6.28 21.03
C LEU A 104 1.23 4.93 21.14
N ASP A 105 0.89 4.10 22.14
CA ASP A 105 1.44 2.74 22.27
C ASP A 105 1.13 1.89 21.03
N THR A 106 -0.10 2.01 20.50
CA THR A 106 -0.52 1.31 19.29
C THR A 106 0.27 1.78 18.06
N TYR A 107 0.50 3.08 17.95
CA TYR A 107 1.33 3.66 16.88
C TYR A 107 2.78 3.18 16.95
N LEU A 108 3.39 3.25 18.13
CA LEU A 108 4.78 2.84 18.35
C LEU A 108 4.96 1.33 18.14
N ALA A 109 4.05 0.50 18.66
CA ALA A 109 4.07 -0.94 18.44
C ALA A 109 3.97 -1.31 16.94
N ALA A 110 3.20 -0.54 16.16
CA ALA A 110 3.12 -0.75 14.72
C ALA A 110 4.45 -0.42 14.00
N ILE A 111 5.17 0.61 14.44
CA ILE A 111 6.52 0.95 13.95
C ILE A 111 7.51 -0.17 14.32
N GLU A 112 7.49 -0.60 15.58
CA GLU A 112 8.39 -1.64 16.11
C GLU A 112 8.18 -3.00 15.44
N ALA A 113 6.95 -3.34 15.08
CA ALA A 113 6.64 -4.60 14.42
C ALA A 113 7.23 -4.69 13.00
N ARG A 114 7.37 -3.56 12.29
CA ARG A 114 7.81 -3.51 10.89
C ARG A 114 8.68 -2.29 10.61
N PRO A 115 9.87 -2.17 11.23
CA PRO A 115 10.70 -0.97 11.16
C PRO A 115 11.17 -0.65 9.73
N GLN A 116 11.37 -1.66 8.89
CA GLN A 116 11.81 -1.46 7.51
C GLN A 116 10.71 -0.89 6.61
N VAL A 117 9.45 -1.25 6.85
CA VAL A 117 8.31 -0.64 6.17
C VAL A 117 8.21 0.83 6.56
N TYR A 118 8.31 1.14 7.86
CA TYR A 118 8.29 2.53 8.33
C TYR A 118 9.43 3.34 7.72
N ARG A 119 10.67 2.82 7.74
CA ARG A 119 11.83 3.49 7.13
C ARG A 119 11.63 3.72 5.64
N PHE A 120 11.14 2.73 4.91
CA PHE A 120 10.84 2.84 3.48
C PHE A 120 9.79 3.92 3.18
N LEU A 121 8.75 4.04 4.01
CA LEU A 121 7.70 5.05 3.85
C LEU A 121 8.16 6.47 4.23
N MET A 122 9.02 6.60 5.24
CA MET A 122 9.54 7.90 5.72
C MET A 122 10.75 8.40 4.93
N HIS A 123 11.40 7.51 4.16
CA HIS A 123 12.50 7.84 3.26
C HIS A 123 12.12 7.37 1.85
N PRO A 124 11.14 8.02 1.21
CA PRO A 124 10.86 7.72 -0.18
C PRO A 124 12.14 7.93 -0.97
N ALA A 125 12.61 6.87 -1.65
CA ALA A 125 13.86 6.94 -2.39
C ALA A 125 13.83 8.14 -3.36
N GLU A 126 14.90 8.95 -3.34
CA GLU A 126 15.02 10.36 -3.78
C GLU A 126 14.63 10.69 -5.24
N ASP A 127 14.03 9.77 -5.99
CA ASP A 127 13.60 9.95 -7.39
C ASP A 127 12.08 10.12 -7.56
N SER A 128 11.33 10.36 -6.48
CA SER A 128 9.90 10.64 -6.58
C SER A 128 9.72 12.15 -6.63
N PRO A 129 9.13 12.76 -7.69
CA PRO A 129 8.82 14.18 -7.65
C PRO A 129 7.95 14.42 -6.43
N THR A 130 8.45 15.25 -5.51
CA THR A 130 7.73 15.68 -4.31
C THR A 130 6.36 16.17 -4.78
N PRO A 131 5.23 15.63 -4.30
CA PRO A 131 3.98 16.34 -4.43
C PRO A 131 4.12 17.58 -3.56
N GLU A 132 4.49 18.70 -4.18
CA GLU A 132 4.35 20.02 -3.57
C GLU A 132 2.89 20.14 -3.09
N GLY A 133 2.69 20.33 -1.78
CA GLY A 133 1.39 20.74 -1.23
C GLY A 133 0.60 19.74 -0.40
N ALA A 134 1.23 18.87 0.39
CA ALA A 134 0.56 18.25 1.54
C ALA A 134 1.28 18.59 2.84
N GLY A 135 1.31 19.89 3.15
CA GLY A 135 1.61 20.33 4.51
C GLY A 135 0.57 19.75 5.47
N PHE A 136 1.03 19.24 6.60
CA PHE A 136 0.18 19.03 7.76
C PHE A 136 -0.35 20.41 8.18
N ASP A 137 -1.55 20.74 7.71
CA ASP A 137 -2.32 21.86 8.23
C ASP A 137 -2.84 21.45 9.62
N VAL A 138 -2.16 21.96 10.64
CA VAL A 138 -2.65 21.96 12.01
C VAL A 138 -3.11 23.38 12.24
N GLY A 139 -4.43 23.54 12.38
CA GLY A 139 -5.17 24.81 12.34
C GLY A 139 -4.72 25.90 13.29
#